data_AF-A0A9X1VNC7-F1
#
_entry.id   AF-A0A9X1VNC7-F1
#
_cell.length_a   1.000
_cell.length_b   1.000
_cell.length_c   1.000
_cell.angle_alpha   90.00
_cell.angle_beta   90.00
_cell.angle_gamma   90.00
#
_symmetry.space_group_name_H-M   'P 1'
#
loop_
_entity.id
_entity.type
_entity.pdbx_description
1 polymer ?
#
loop_
_entity_poly.entity_id
_entity_poly.type
_entity_poly.pdbx_seq_one_letter_code
_entity_poly.pdbx_strand_id
1 'polypeptide(L)'
;MEPTKKNIKTKRIHSIEDLDGKDLSFHYWGTMKYFIGLIKSSELKAGLILSFYGIIFNFVYQNIDNAKGSFTSFGFAHILAVLWLVSTLISMYYSVRSFIPRIEKNYEKNVFFFGDIISKFGDIKEFSQAFMDVNIDKEKLYDQLGQQIYINAKITAAKFKNVNKSLRYLAISLAILLILIIKYIFYVIF
;
A
#
# COMPACT_ATOMS: atom_id res chain seq x y z
N MET A 1 -22.71 -29.44 -40.56
CA MET A 1 -21.71 -28.36 -40.75
C MET A 1 -21.11 -28.05 -39.39
N GLU A 2 -19.96 -28.67 -39.11
CA GLU A 2 -19.21 -28.47 -37.86
C GLU A 2 -18.28 -27.26 -38.05
N PRO A 3 -18.24 -26.28 -37.14
CA PRO A 3 -17.30 -25.19 -37.25
C PRO A 3 -15.91 -25.67 -36.82
N THR A 4 -15.00 -25.72 -37.78
CA THR A 4 -13.57 -25.98 -37.60
C THR A 4 -12.98 -25.00 -36.59
N LYS A 5 -12.56 -25.53 -35.42
CA LYS A 5 -11.76 -24.79 -34.44
C LYS A 5 -10.46 -24.34 -35.11
N LYS A 6 -10.37 -23.04 -35.40
CA LYS A 6 -9.18 -22.38 -35.93
C LYS A 6 -8.08 -22.49 -34.87
N ASN A 7 -7.12 -23.38 -35.12
CA ASN A 7 -5.96 -23.61 -34.27
C ASN A 7 -5.03 -22.39 -34.38
N ILE A 8 -5.18 -21.42 -33.46
CA ILE A 8 -4.28 -20.27 -33.38
C ILE A 8 -2.98 -20.79 -32.77
N LYS A 9 -2.04 -21.20 -33.63
CA LYS A 9 -0.65 -21.39 -33.21
C LYS A 9 -0.13 -20.03 -32.75
N THR A 10 -0.02 -19.83 -31.44
CA THR A 10 0.66 -18.69 -30.84
C THR A 10 2.09 -18.69 -31.37
N LYS A 11 2.39 -17.78 -32.30
CA LYS A 11 3.75 -17.59 -32.84
C LYS A 11 4.63 -17.19 -31.65
N ARG A 12 5.66 -17.97 -31.31
CA ARG A 12 6.66 -17.56 -30.31
C ARG A 12 7.20 -16.19 -30.73
N ILE A 13 6.97 -15.19 -29.90
CA ILE A 13 7.30 -13.79 -30.19
C ILE A 13 8.81 -13.53 -29.97
N HIS A 14 9.45 -14.33 -29.12
CA HIS A 14 10.85 -14.19 -28.73
C HIS A 14 11.66 -15.45 -29.05
N SER A 15 12.93 -15.28 -29.42
CA SER A 15 13.85 -16.40 -29.64
C SER A 15 14.32 -16.99 -28.31
N ILE A 16 14.85 -18.21 -28.33
CA ILE A 16 15.39 -18.85 -27.11
C ILE A 16 16.61 -18.06 -26.59
N GLU A 17 17.43 -17.50 -27.48
CA GLU A 17 18.56 -16.63 -27.12
C GLU A 17 18.11 -15.36 -26.39
N ASP A 18 17.00 -14.75 -26.79
CA ASP A 18 16.43 -13.58 -26.11
C ASP A 18 16.00 -13.92 -24.67
N LEU A 19 15.46 -15.12 -24.45
CA LEU A 19 14.95 -15.57 -23.16
C LEU A 19 16.05 -16.05 -22.20
N ASP A 20 17.16 -16.56 -22.74
CA ASP A 20 18.34 -16.99 -21.97
C ASP A 20 19.32 -15.85 -21.65
N GLY A 21 19.04 -14.62 -22.13
CA GLY A 21 19.78 -13.43 -21.75
C GLY A 21 19.83 -13.28 -20.22
N LYS A 22 21.04 -13.37 -19.64
CA LYS A 22 21.27 -13.31 -18.18
C LYS A 22 20.66 -12.06 -17.53
N ASP A 23 20.59 -10.97 -18.27
CA ASP A 23 20.06 -9.70 -17.80
C ASP A 23 18.52 -9.72 -17.65
N LEU A 24 17.81 -10.54 -18.42
CA LEU A 24 16.34 -10.54 -18.42
C LEU A 24 15.78 -10.99 -17.07
N SER A 25 16.22 -12.13 -16.56
CA SER A 25 15.85 -12.60 -15.22
C SER A 25 16.25 -11.61 -14.12
N PHE A 26 17.45 -11.01 -14.25
CA PHE A 26 17.90 -9.98 -13.33
C PHE A 26 16.98 -8.76 -13.32
N HIS A 27 16.52 -8.29 -14.48
CA HIS A 27 15.59 -7.16 -14.58
C HIS A 27 14.24 -7.46 -13.94
N TYR A 28 13.62 -8.62 -14.24
CA TYR A 28 12.34 -9.00 -13.63
C TYR A 28 12.43 -9.07 -12.11
N TRP A 29 13.47 -9.72 -11.58
CA TRP A 29 13.68 -9.81 -10.14
C TRP A 29 14.01 -8.45 -9.51
N GLY A 30 14.78 -7.61 -10.21
CA GLY A 30 15.06 -6.23 -9.82
C GLY A 30 13.80 -5.39 -9.70
N THR A 31 12.93 -5.44 -10.70
CA THR A 31 11.63 -4.75 -10.69
C THR A 31 10.72 -5.26 -9.57
N MET A 32 10.71 -6.57 -9.32
CA MET A 32 9.98 -7.15 -8.19
C MET A 32 10.44 -6.56 -6.85
N LYS A 33 11.76 -6.59 -6.62
CA LYS A 33 12.38 -6.04 -5.41
C LYS A 33 12.10 -4.56 -5.25
N TYR A 34 12.10 -3.80 -6.35
CA TYR A 34 11.74 -2.39 -6.34
C TYR A 34 10.31 -2.17 -5.82
N PHE A 35 9.31 -2.88 -6.34
CA PHE A 35 7.92 -2.75 -5.84
C PHE A 35 7.76 -3.22 -4.40
N ILE A 36 8.42 -4.31 -3.98
CA ILE A 36 8.43 -4.73 -2.58
C ILE A 36 9.03 -3.64 -1.69
N GLY A 37 10.12 -3.00 -2.12
CA GLY A 37 10.73 -1.87 -1.43
C GLY A 37 9.79 -0.67 -1.31
N LEU A 38 9.06 -0.34 -2.38
CA LEU A 38 8.05 0.71 -2.38
C LEU A 38 6.88 0.40 -1.41
N ILE A 39 6.39 -0.85 -1.38
CA ILE A 39 5.35 -1.28 -0.43
C ILE A 39 5.82 -1.05 1.01
N LYS A 40 7.03 -1.52 1.35
CA LYS A 40 7.63 -1.33 2.68
C LYS A 40 7.78 0.15 3.03
N SER A 41 8.24 0.97 2.08
CA SER A 41 8.37 2.42 2.27
C SER A 41 7.02 3.08 2.53
N SER A 42 5.97 2.68 1.81
CA SER A 42 4.61 3.17 2.02
C SER A 42 4.08 2.82 3.42
N GLU A 43 4.28 1.58 3.86
CA GLU A 43 3.87 1.12 5.20
C GLU A 43 4.63 1.85 6.30
N LEU A 44 5.94 2.05 6.12
CA LEU A 44 6.75 2.83 7.06
C LEU A 44 6.24 4.27 7.19
N LYS A 45 5.94 4.94 6.07
CA LYS A 45 5.36 6.30 6.09
C LYS A 45 4.02 6.34 6.83
N ALA A 46 3.13 5.39 6.57
CA ALA A 46 1.85 5.28 7.29
C ALA A 46 2.05 5.08 8.79
N GLY A 47 3.04 4.26 9.17
CA GLY A 47 3.39 3.99 10.57
C GLY A 47 3.91 5.22 11.28
N LEU A 48 4.82 5.96 10.64
CA LEU A 48 5.33 7.24 11.16
C LEU A 48 4.21 8.25 11.40
N ILE A 49 3.24 8.35 10.49
CA ILE A 49 2.06 9.24 10.65
C ILE A 49 1.25 8.82 11.89
N LEU A 50 0.99 7.54 12.10
CA LEU A 50 0.25 7.05 13.27
C LEU A 50 1.00 7.32 14.58
N SER A 51 2.32 7.06 14.61
CA SER A 51 3.15 7.36 15.78
C SER A 51 3.17 8.85 16.09
N PHE A 52 3.23 9.69 15.06
CA PHE A 52 3.19 11.14 15.22
C PHE A 52 1.85 11.62 15.80
N TYR A 53 0.72 11.04 15.39
CA TYR A 53 -0.57 11.29 16.05
C TYR A 53 -0.61 10.82 17.50
N GLY A 54 0.07 9.72 17.84
CA GLY A 54 0.21 9.28 19.22
C GLY A 54 0.85 10.36 20.10
N ILE A 55 1.89 11.03 19.59
CA ILE A 55 2.55 12.16 20.27
C ILE A 55 1.59 13.35 20.41
N ILE A 56 0.92 13.73 19.34
CA ILE A 56 -0.03 14.86 19.35
C ILE A 56 -1.18 14.61 20.31
N PHE A 57 -1.80 13.42 20.28
CA PHE A 57 -2.90 13.11 21.19
C PHE A 57 -2.46 13.08 22.63
N ASN A 58 -1.27 12.55 22.94
CA ASN A 58 -0.72 12.64 24.28
C ASN A 58 -0.55 14.10 24.73
N PHE A 59 0.00 14.97 23.87
CA PHE A 59 0.13 16.40 24.18
C PHE A 59 -1.24 17.07 24.41
N VAL A 60 -2.23 16.80 23.56
CA VAL A 60 -3.59 17.33 23.71
C VAL A 60 -4.24 16.82 25.00
N TYR A 61 -4.10 15.53 25.31
CA TYR A 61 -4.66 14.91 26.51
C TYR A 61 -4.10 15.55 27.79
N GLN A 62 -2.79 15.79 27.86
CA GLN A 62 -2.15 16.44 29.01
C GLN A 62 -2.59 17.89 29.22
N ASN A 63 -3.04 18.57 28.16
CA ASN A 63 -3.40 19.99 28.20
C ASN A 63 -4.91 20.24 28.15
N ILE A 64 -5.74 19.19 28.16
CA ILE A 64 -7.19 19.32 27.97
C ILE A 64 -7.84 20.09 29.11
N ASP A 65 -7.40 19.88 30.36
CA ASP A 65 -7.96 20.55 31.54
C ASP A 65 -7.66 22.05 31.52
N ASN A 66 -6.45 22.44 31.11
CA ASN A 66 -6.07 23.84 30.93
C ASN A 66 -6.89 24.51 29.82
N ALA A 67 -7.22 23.76 28.77
CA ALA A 67 -7.98 24.27 27.65
C ALA A 67 -9.50 24.39 27.94
N LYS A 68 -10.05 23.71 28.96
CA LYS A 68 -11.50 23.70 29.27
C LYS A 68 -12.07 25.11 29.45
N GLY A 69 -11.32 26.03 30.04
CA GLY A 69 -11.76 27.42 30.24
C GLY A 69 -12.08 28.15 28.93
N SER A 70 -11.35 27.84 27.85
CA SER A 70 -11.55 28.42 26.51
C SER A 70 -12.69 27.80 25.71
N PHE A 71 -13.30 26.71 26.21
CA PHE A 71 -14.43 26.02 25.58
C PHE A 71 -15.76 26.25 26.33
N THR A 72 -15.84 27.25 27.21
CA THR A 72 -17.06 27.55 27.99
C THR A 72 -18.21 28.11 27.17
N SER A 73 -17.95 28.75 26.03
CA SER A 73 -18.97 29.23 25.09
C SER A 73 -18.87 28.55 23.73
N PHE A 74 -19.99 28.02 23.24
CA PHE A 74 -20.06 27.38 21.92
C PHE A 74 -19.79 28.43 20.84
N GLY A 75 -18.63 28.34 20.19
CA GLY A 75 -18.15 29.37 19.28
C GLY A 75 -17.14 28.82 18.29
N PHE A 76 -16.49 29.72 17.54
CA PHE A 76 -15.59 29.36 16.44
C PHE A 76 -14.49 28.33 16.80
N ALA A 77 -13.99 28.33 18.05
CA ALA A 77 -13.01 27.34 18.51
C ALA A 77 -13.55 25.90 18.55
N HIS A 78 -14.83 25.71 18.87
CA HIS A 78 -15.46 24.39 18.89
C HIS A 78 -15.53 23.80 17.48
N ILE A 79 -15.91 24.62 16.50
CA ILE A 79 -15.97 24.21 15.09
C ILE A 79 -14.59 23.78 14.60
N LEU A 80 -13.55 24.56 14.90
CA LEU A 80 -12.17 24.21 14.55
C LEU A 80 -11.69 22.94 15.25
N ALA A 81 -12.03 22.74 16.53
CA ALA A 81 -11.65 21.54 17.28
C ALA A 81 -12.31 20.27 16.71
N VAL A 82 -13.61 20.35 16.34
CA VAL A 82 -14.30 19.25 15.66
C VAL A 82 -13.68 18.96 14.29
N LEU A 83 -13.40 20.00 13.50
CA LEU A 83 -12.77 19.84 12.19
C LEU A 83 -11.35 19.24 12.29
N TRP A 84 -10.59 19.64 13.30
CA TRP A 84 -9.30 19.06 13.64
C TRP A 84 -9.41 17.57 13.96
N LEU A 85 -10.37 17.18 14.81
CA LEU A 85 -10.58 15.79 15.19
C LEU A 85 -11.01 14.95 13.98
N VAL A 86 -11.96 15.44 13.18
CA VAL A 86 -12.44 14.75 11.98
C VAL A 86 -11.30 14.58 10.97
N SER A 87 -10.51 15.62 10.69
CA SER A 87 -9.37 15.53 9.77
C SER A 87 -8.31 14.54 10.25
N THR A 88 -8.02 14.54 11.56
CA THR A 88 -7.13 13.56 12.21
C THR A 88 -7.63 12.13 12.02
N LEU A 89 -8.90 11.86 12.32
CA LEU A 89 -9.50 10.54 12.18
C LEU A 89 -9.49 10.06 10.72
N ILE A 90 -9.78 10.95 9.75
CA ILE A 90 -9.71 10.63 8.32
C ILE A 90 -8.27 10.27 7.93
N SER A 91 -7.28 11.04 8.39
CA SER A 91 -5.87 10.76 8.15
C SER A 91 -5.48 9.38 8.70
N MET A 92 -5.79 9.10 9.98
CA MET A 92 -5.53 7.81 10.61
C MET A 92 -6.20 6.65 9.88
N TYR A 93 -7.46 6.81 9.46
CA TYR A 93 -8.17 5.81 8.67
C TYR A 93 -7.42 5.44 7.39
N TYR A 94 -6.94 6.44 6.64
CA TYR A 94 -6.16 6.19 5.43
C TYR A 94 -4.78 5.59 5.72
N SER A 95 -4.13 5.93 6.85
CA SER A 95 -2.90 5.26 7.29
C SER A 95 -3.13 3.78 7.58
N VAL A 96 -4.15 3.45 8.38
CA VAL A 96 -4.50 2.05 8.70
C VAL A 96 -4.81 1.26 7.43
N ARG A 97 -5.57 1.86 6.51
CA ARG A 97 -5.90 1.24 5.22
C ARG A 97 -4.69 0.99 4.32
N SER A 98 -3.56 1.66 4.55
CA SER A 98 -2.30 1.37 3.86
C SER A 98 -1.65 0.07 4.32
N PHE A 99 -1.92 -0.39 5.55
CA PHE A 99 -1.41 -1.67 6.05
C PHE A 99 -2.23 -2.86 5.58
N ILE A 100 -3.55 -2.68 5.43
CA ILE A 100 -4.45 -3.76 5.05
C ILE A 100 -4.03 -4.35 3.69
N PRO A 101 -3.69 -5.65 3.63
CA PRO A 101 -3.28 -6.29 2.39
C PRO A 101 -4.48 -6.35 1.43
N ARG A 102 -4.25 -5.98 0.16
CA ARG A 102 -5.22 -6.17 -0.91
C ARG A 102 -4.71 -7.26 -1.83
N ILE A 103 -5.42 -8.38 -1.87
CA ILE A 103 -5.06 -9.52 -2.70
C ILE A 103 -6.01 -9.50 -3.90
N GLU A 104 -5.48 -9.19 -5.08
CA GLU A 104 -6.16 -9.49 -6.33
C GLU A 104 -6.27 -11.02 -6.45
N LYS A 105 -7.39 -11.56 -6.91
CA LYS A 105 -7.57 -13.02 -7.04
C LYS A 105 -7.69 -13.49 -8.49
N ASN A 106 -7.83 -12.56 -9.43
CA ASN A 106 -8.01 -12.85 -10.84
C ASN A 106 -6.65 -12.97 -11.53
N TYR A 107 -6.01 -14.12 -11.35
CA TYR A 107 -4.80 -14.52 -12.06
C TYR A 107 -4.70 -16.05 -12.13
N GLU A 108 -3.93 -16.56 -13.09
CA GLU A 108 -3.66 -17.99 -13.22
C GLU A 108 -2.74 -18.49 -12.11
N LYS A 109 -2.84 -19.77 -11.75
CA LYS A 109 -2.01 -20.35 -10.68
C LYS A 109 -0.52 -20.06 -10.92
N ASN A 110 0.16 -19.51 -9.92
CA ASN A 110 1.51 -18.98 -10.09
C ASN A 110 2.45 -19.51 -8.99
N VAL A 111 3.57 -20.14 -9.38
CA VAL A 111 4.47 -20.83 -8.44
C VAL A 111 5.20 -19.88 -7.49
N PHE A 112 5.09 -18.57 -7.72
CA PHE A 112 5.76 -17.57 -6.90
C PHE A 112 4.81 -16.81 -5.96
N PHE A 113 3.49 -16.93 -6.13
CA PHE A 113 2.54 -16.32 -5.20
C PHE A 113 2.41 -17.22 -3.97
N PHE A 114 2.80 -16.71 -2.79
CA PHE A 114 2.74 -17.48 -1.54
C PHE A 114 1.36 -18.11 -1.28
N GLY A 115 0.27 -17.40 -1.60
CA GLY A 115 -1.09 -17.90 -1.42
C GLY A 115 -1.38 -19.11 -2.31
N ASP A 116 -0.86 -19.11 -3.53
CA ASP A 116 -1.02 -20.22 -4.47
C ASP A 116 -0.15 -21.40 -4.10
N ILE A 117 1.09 -21.17 -3.65
CA ILE A 117 2.00 -22.23 -3.17
C ILE A 117 1.29 -23.11 -2.15
N ILE A 118 0.57 -22.50 -1.20
CA ILE A 118 -0.12 -23.22 -0.13
C ILE A 118 -1.49 -23.78 -0.57
N SER A 119 -2.21 -23.11 -1.48
CA SER A 119 -3.62 -23.45 -1.78
C SER A 119 -3.85 -24.17 -3.11
N LYS A 120 -2.88 -24.15 -4.04
CA LYS A 120 -3.07 -24.61 -5.43
C LYS A 120 -2.00 -25.58 -5.95
N PHE A 121 -0.90 -25.81 -5.21
CA PHE A 121 0.22 -26.65 -5.65
C PHE A 121 0.41 -27.95 -4.86
N GLY A 122 -0.56 -28.31 -4.02
CA GLY A 122 -0.56 -29.61 -3.34
C GLY A 122 0.51 -29.72 -2.26
N ASP A 123 1.27 -30.82 -2.26
CA ASP A 123 2.33 -31.08 -1.29
C ASP A 123 3.71 -30.50 -1.68
N ILE A 124 4.70 -30.65 -0.80
CA ILE A 124 6.05 -30.11 -1.00
C ILE A 124 6.73 -30.67 -2.26
N LYS A 125 6.50 -31.94 -2.60
CA LYS A 125 7.10 -32.56 -3.78
C LYS A 125 6.43 -32.08 -5.05
N GLU A 126 5.10 -31.98 -5.04
CA GLU A 126 4.31 -31.46 -6.16
C GLU A 126 4.69 -30.01 -6.46
N PHE A 127 4.81 -29.16 -5.43
CA PHE A 127 5.29 -27.79 -5.60
C PHE A 127 6.72 -27.74 -6.13
N SER A 128 7.65 -28.52 -5.57
CA SER A 128 9.04 -28.53 -5.99
C SER A 128 9.18 -28.90 -7.47
N GLN A 129 8.41 -29.89 -7.94
CA GLN A 129 8.41 -30.27 -9.35
C GLN A 129 7.81 -29.16 -10.23
N ALA A 130 6.65 -28.62 -9.86
CA ALA A 130 6.00 -27.53 -10.60
C ALA A 130 6.90 -26.28 -10.68
N PHE A 131 7.62 -25.96 -9.61
CA PHE A 131 8.59 -24.88 -9.58
C PHE A 131 9.75 -25.13 -10.55
N MET A 132 10.29 -26.35 -10.58
CA MET A 132 11.35 -26.73 -11.52
C MET A 132 10.86 -26.65 -12.97
N ASP A 133 9.67 -27.18 -13.26
CA ASP A 133 9.07 -27.16 -14.60
C ASP A 133 8.89 -25.72 -15.12
N VAL A 134 8.45 -24.80 -14.25
CA VAL A 134 8.34 -23.36 -14.60
C VAL A 134 9.71 -22.74 -14.86
N ASN A 135 10.77 -23.12 -14.14
CA ASN A 135 12.09 -22.53 -14.36
C ASN A 135 12.78 -23.03 -15.64
N ILE A 136 12.42 -24.23 -16.11
CA ILE A 136 12.87 -24.80 -17.39
C ILE A 136 12.16 -24.13 -18.56
N ASP A 137 10.84 -23.90 -18.44
CA ASP A 137 10.05 -23.18 -19.45
C ASP A 137 10.19 -21.66 -19.27
N LYS A 138 11.15 -21.05 -19.97
CA LYS A 138 11.43 -19.61 -19.88
C LYS A 138 10.24 -18.71 -20.22
N GLU A 139 9.40 -19.09 -21.18
CA GLU A 139 8.22 -18.29 -21.53
C GLU A 139 7.26 -18.25 -20.34
N LYS A 140 7.00 -19.42 -19.74
CA LYS A 140 6.16 -19.54 -18.55
C LYS A 140 6.77 -18.87 -17.32
N LEU A 141 8.09 -18.95 -17.15
CA LEU A 141 8.83 -18.26 -16.09
C LEU A 141 8.58 -16.76 -16.12
N TYR A 142 8.86 -16.12 -17.26
CA TYR A 142 8.74 -14.67 -17.38
C TYR A 142 7.30 -14.19 -17.38
N ASP A 143 6.35 -14.97 -17.91
CA ASP A 143 4.93 -14.68 -17.75
C ASP A 143 4.53 -14.65 -16.27
N GLN A 144 4.88 -15.68 -15.49
CA GLN A 144 4.55 -15.75 -14.07
C GLN A 144 5.25 -14.68 -13.24
N LEU A 145 6.49 -14.31 -13.57
CA LEU A 145 7.17 -13.17 -12.95
C LEU A 145 6.50 -11.85 -13.31
N GLY A 146 6.09 -11.67 -14.57
CA GLY A 146 5.35 -10.50 -15.05
C GLY A 146 4.01 -10.31 -14.31
N GLN A 147 3.25 -11.39 -14.12
CA GLN A 147 2.01 -11.38 -13.33
C GLN A 147 2.26 -10.88 -11.89
N GLN A 148 3.30 -11.38 -11.22
CA GLN A 148 3.67 -10.91 -9.89
C GLN A 148 4.08 -9.43 -9.87
N ILE A 149 4.85 -8.98 -10.86
CA ILE A 149 5.26 -7.56 -10.97
C ILE A 149 4.00 -6.70 -11.09
N TYR A 150 3.07 -7.09 -11.96
CA TYR A 150 1.82 -6.36 -12.18
C TYR A 150 0.97 -6.27 -10.90
N ILE A 151 0.81 -7.38 -10.18
CA ILE A 151 0.06 -7.39 -8.92
C ILE A 151 0.74 -6.52 -7.85
N ASN A 152 2.06 -6.64 -7.68
CA ASN A 152 2.79 -5.82 -6.72
C ASN A 152 2.76 -4.33 -7.09
N ALA A 153 2.79 -3.99 -8.38
CA ALA A 153 2.60 -2.62 -8.85
C ALA A 153 1.20 -2.08 -8.48
N LYS A 154 0.14 -2.88 -8.69
CA LYS A 154 -1.23 -2.52 -8.32
C LYS A 154 -1.40 -2.31 -6.80
N ILE A 155 -0.81 -3.19 -5.99
CA ILE A 155 -0.78 -3.06 -4.53
C ILE A 155 -0.04 -1.77 -4.14
N THR A 156 1.12 -1.52 -4.73
CA THR A 156 1.93 -0.31 -4.51
C THR A 156 1.11 0.94 -4.78
N ALA A 157 0.48 1.03 -5.96
CA ALA A 157 -0.35 2.18 -6.34
C ALA A 157 -1.50 2.42 -5.35
N ALA A 158 -2.18 1.36 -4.91
CA ALA A 158 -3.26 1.46 -3.94
C ALA A 158 -2.77 1.94 -2.55
N LYS A 159 -1.62 1.44 -2.09
CA LYS A 159 -1.02 1.84 -0.79
C LYS A 159 -0.55 3.29 -0.83
N PHE A 160 0.20 3.69 -1.85
CA PHE A 160 0.63 5.09 -2.02
C PHE A 160 -0.55 6.06 -2.13
N LYS A 161 -1.64 5.68 -2.81
CA LYS A 161 -2.87 6.49 -2.85
C LYS A 161 -3.45 6.74 -1.46
N ASN A 162 -3.45 5.73 -0.58
CA ASN A 162 -3.93 5.88 0.80
C ASN A 162 -2.95 6.72 1.64
N VAL A 163 -1.63 6.44 1.57
CA VAL A 163 -0.62 7.21 2.32
C VAL A 163 -0.62 8.68 1.92
N ASN A 164 -0.70 9.00 0.63
CA ASN A 164 -0.74 10.38 0.16
C ASN A 164 -2.00 11.10 0.63
N LYS A 165 -3.15 10.41 0.68
CA LYS A 165 -4.37 10.97 1.29
C LYS A 165 -4.18 11.21 2.78
N SER A 166 -3.65 10.24 3.52
CA SER A 166 -3.36 10.38 4.95
C SER A 166 -2.46 11.59 5.22
N LEU A 167 -1.38 11.74 4.45
CA LEU A 167 -0.45 12.87 4.57
C LEU A 167 -1.12 14.22 4.31
N ARG A 168 -2.02 14.32 3.32
CA ARG A 168 -2.78 15.56 3.06
C ARG A 168 -3.67 15.93 4.25
N TYR A 169 -4.39 14.97 4.81
CA TYR A 169 -5.23 15.22 5.97
C TYR A 169 -4.41 15.51 7.24
N LEU A 170 -3.21 14.94 7.37
CA LEU A 170 -2.25 15.30 8.41
C LEU A 170 -1.82 16.77 8.30
N ALA A 171 -1.48 17.24 7.10
CA ALA A 171 -1.13 18.65 6.91
C ALA A 171 -2.29 19.58 7.28
N ILE A 172 -3.52 19.22 6.89
CA ILE A 172 -4.73 19.97 7.25
C ILE A 172 -4.96 19.96 8.75
N SER A 173 -4.87 18.80 9.41
CA SER A 173 -5.07 18.70 10.86
C SER A 173 -4.01 19.50 11.61
N LEU A 174 -2.74 19.44 11.20
CA LEU A 174 -1.68 20.25 11.79
C LEU A 174 -1.93 21.75 11.64
N ALA A 175 -2.37 22.21 10.47
CA ALA A 175 -2.68 23.62 10.25
C ALA A 175 -3.82 24.10 11.16
N ILE A 176 -4.89 23.31 11.30
CA ILE A 176 -6.01 23.65 12.19
C ILE A 176 -5.57 23.66 13.65
N LEU A 177 -4.76 22.67 14.07
CA LEU A 177 -4.23 22.61 15.44
C LEU A 177 -3.36 23.83 15.75
N LEU A 178 -2.52 24.26 14.80
CA LEU A 178 -1.70 25.44 14.96
C LEU A 178 -2.54 26.71 15.14
N ILE A 179 -3.61 26.86 14.36
CA ILE A 179 -4.56 27.99 14.51
C ILE A 179 -5.21 27.98 15.91
N LEU A 180 -5.61 26.80 16.40
CA LEU A 180 -6.18 26.65 17.74
C LEU A 180 -5.17 27.05 18.84
N ILE A 181 -3.92 26.60 18.72
CA ILE A 181 -2.85 26.94 19.68
C ILE A 181 -2.58 28.45 19.67
N ILE A 182 -2.44 29.06 18.50
CA ILE A 182 -2.23 30.51 18.36
C ILE A 182 -3.39 31.26 19.01
N LYS A 183 -4.64 30.89 18.72
CA LYS A 183 -5.82 31.51 19.33
C LYS A 183 -5.81 31.40 20.86
N TYR A 184 -5.45 30.23 21.39
CA TYR A 184 -5.35 30.02 22.82
C TYR A 184 -4.27 30.92 23.45
N ILE A 185 -3.09 31.02 22.83
CA ILE A 185 -2.01 31.90 23.29
C ILE A 185 -2.48 33.36 23.32
N PHE A 186 -3.15 33.84 22.27
CA PHE A 186 -3.70 35.19 22.24
C PHE A 186 -4.69 35.45 23.38
N TYR A 187 -5.60 34.50 23.66
CA TYR A 187 -6.56 34.59 24.76
C TYR A 187 -5.91 34.60 26.16
N VAL A 188 -4.76 33.95 26.31
CA VAL A 188 -4.03 33.93 27.60
C VAL A 188 -3.21 35.21 27.81
N ILE A 189 -2.70 35.82 26.73
CA ILE A 189 -1.82 37.00 26.81
C ILE A 189 -2.61 38.32 26.89
N PHE A 190 -3.71 38.44 26.14
CA PHE A 190 -4.52 39.66 26.01
C PHE A 190 -5.90 39.45 26.62
#